data_AF-A0A2H0YEV1-F1
#
_entry.id   AF-A0A2H0YEV1-F1
#
_cell.length_a   1.000
_cell.length_b   1.000
_cell.length_c   1.000
_cell.angle_alpha   90.00
_cell.angle_beta   90.00
_cell.angle_gamma   90.00
#
_symmetry.space_group_name_H-M   'P 1'
#
loop_
_entity.id
_entity.type
_entity.pdbx_description
1 polymer ?
#
loop_
_entity_poly.entity_id
_entity_poly.type
_entity_poly.pdbx_seq_one_letter_code
_entity_poly.pdbx_strand_id
1 'polypeptide(L)'
;MTAVYAGGTSSNDYVVAGYNDLGMHCVCPRADIMMLLPPWNTLRVQVIKRGSPPVPMNDSTKLTVEYKIRENTYGDNGPYDLSKDPEYLRWLDTANIHFPGSGISRTNRVGLAGYGLSGVMTPEILTSSPGNAKYWLAEGAPAYPPLDTQGDFIGPFGDKRKAYLHWDVTVKDKATSAVLGTTSTTLPIAFGGCCNCHQDVAASKGYIKQGACGTCPDPYDVFEEMMDAHTRDTGVDVLALVGGTYDSYGHLTGLATPVRCSKCHSDLAVGGSAALDATWVNYAKSKGYTSISPFSKVLHKFHVESAEVQTFYDSNIEKNCYQCHPGGNGTLDCYREVHTTIKIGSGKSAHNIWCTDCHGDLFQRVSTGQMDKPWHYSTLPTCSDCHNTNTQELVGTPAVFGQFLGSSGHKKGQILCQTCHGEPHGLLPSKKAIDNEQNVRLQGLAWPLGKCDVCHIGKSSRIGTPSHQP
;
A
#
# COMPACT_ATOMS: atom_id res chain seq x y z
N MET A 1 0.89 -34.29 -2.25
CA MET A 1 0.18 -35.00 -1.16
C MET A 1 -0.95 -34.11 -0.68
N THR A 2 -2.17 -34.63 -0.61
CA THR A 2 -3.35 -33.88 -0.16
C THR A 2 -3.34 -33.76 1.36
N ALA A 3 -3.11 -32.56 1.89
CA ALA A 3 -3.26 -32.30 3.31
C ALA A 3 -4.75 -32.35 3.68
N VAL A 4 -5.18 -33.47 4.27
CA VAL A 4 -6.52 -33.60 4.85
C VAL A 4 -6.62 -32.62 6.02
N TYR A 5 -7.67 -31.80 6.04
CA TYR A 5 -7.97 -30.89 7.13
C TYR A 5 -8.26 -31.70 8.40
N ALA A 6 -7.25 -31.86 9.26
CA ALA A 6 -7.42 -32.38 10.61
C ALA A 6 -8.19 -31.32 11.42
N GLY A 7 -9.51 -31.44 11.46
CA GLY A 7 -10.36 -30.54 12.23
C GLY A 7 -10.01 -30.63 13.71
N GLY A 8 -9.28 -29.64 14.21
CA GLY A 8 -8.95 -29.49 15.63
C GLY A 8 -10.21 -29.50 16.47
N THR A 9 -10.28 -30.43 17.42
CA THR A 9 -11.41 -30.66 18.33
C THR A 9 -11.26 -29.92 19.66
N SER A 10 -10.36 -28.93 19.75
CA SER A 10 -10.22 -28.05 20.91
C SER A 10 -11.33 -26.99 20.93
N SER A 11 -12.16 -27.02 21.96
CA SER A 11 -13.32 -26.13 22.16
C SER A 11 -12.98 -24.67 22.48
N ASN A 12 -11.72 -24.27 22.31
CA ASN A 12 -11.18 -22.93 22.66
C ASN A 12 -10.40 -22.26 21.52
N ASP A 13 -10.40 -22.84 20.32
CA ASP A 13 -9.64 -22.34 19.17
C ASP A 13 -9.99 -20.89 18.77
N TYR A 14 -8.96 -20.12 18.41
CA TYR A 14 -9.09 -18.76 17.86
C TYR A 14 -8.78 -18.76 16.37
N VAL A 15 -9.67 -18.16 15.57
CA VAL A 15 -9.39 -17.78 14.18
C VAL A 15 -8.67 -16.43 14.20
N VAL A 16 -7.59 -16.33 13.43
CA VAL A 16 -6.82 -15.10 13.24
C VAL A 16 -6.79 -14.83 11.75
N ALA A 17 -7.33 -13.68 11.32
CA ALA A 17 -7.38 -13.29 9.92
C ALA A 17 -6.79 -11.89 9.77
N GLY A 18 -5.65 -11.78 9.07
CA GLY A 18 -4.96 -10.53 8.79
C GLY A 18 -5.02 -10.12 7.32
N TYR A 19 -4.87 -8.84 7.04
CA TYR A 19 -4.88 -8.26 5.70
C TYR A 19 -4.19 -6.89 5.69
N ASN A 20 -3.57 -6.53 4.55
CA ASN A 20 -3.14 -5.15 4.30
C ASN A 20 -4.34 -4.24 3.96
N ASP A 21 -4.14 -2.92 4.08
CA ASP A 21 -5.13 -1.87 3.87
C ASP A 21 -5.14 -1.25 2.45
N LEU A 22 -4.08 -1.42 1.66
CA LEU A 22 -3.94 -0.80 0.32
C LEU A 22 -3.82 -1.81 -0.82
N GLY A 23 -3.50 -3.08 -0.54
CA GLY A 23 -3.24 -4.11 -1.55
C GLY A 23 -1.86 -4.03 -2.18
N MET A 24 -1.21 -2.87 -2.13
CA MET A 24 0.23 -2.67 -2.26
C MET A 24 0.60 -1.29 -1.75
N HIS A 25 1.54 -1.19 -0.82
CA HIS A 25 2.13 0.11 -0.51
C HIS A 25 3.25 0.43 -1.52
N CYS A 26 3.34 1.70 -1.92
CA CYS A 26 4.39 2.18 -2.82
C CYS A 26 5.45 2.92 -1.99
N VAL A 27 6.72 2.55 -2.11
CA VAL A 27 7.83 3.24 -1.45
C VAL A 27 8.77 3.88 -2.47
N CYS A 28 9.37 5.00 -2.12
CA CYS A 28 10.41 5.61 -2.95
C CYS A 28 11.75 4.89 -2.77
N PRO A 29 12.44 4.50 -3.87
CA PRO A 29 13.89 4.36 -3.83
C PRO A 29 14.53 5.76 -3.74
N ARG A 30 15.81 5.84 -3.38
CA ARG A 30 16.58 7.09 -3.31
C ARG A 30 15.92 8.18 -2.45
N ALA A 31 15.58 7.79 -1.22
CA ALA A 31 15.09 8.70 -0.17
C ALA A 31 16.13 9.76 0.27
N ASP A 32 17.35 9.70 -0.22
CA ASP A 32 18.38 10.75 -0.17
C ASP A 32 18.19 11.85 -1.22
N ILE A 33 17.28 11.65 -2.16
CA ILE A 33 16.93 12.58 -3.22
C ILE A 33 15.54 13.13 -2.97
N MET A 34 14.55 12.25 -3.02
CA MET A 34 13.15 12.62 -3.00
C MET A 34 12.31 11.60 -2.24
N MET A 35 11.12 12.02 -1.79
CA MET A 35 10.13 11.11 -1.26
C MET A 35 8.70 11.58 -1.58
N LEU A 36 8.00 10.67 -2.25
CA LEU A 36 6.56 10.65 -2.44
C LEU A 36 5.90 9.93 -1.25
N LEU A 37 6.34 8.69 -0.95
CA LEU A 37 5.87 7.89 0.19
C LEU A 37 7.04 7.21 0.94
N PRO A 38 7.00 7.20 2.28
CA PRO A 38 7.98 6.48 3.11
C PRO A 38 7.77 4.97 3.08
N PRO A 39 8.74 4.18 3.59
CA PRO A 39 8.52 2.80 4.02
C PRO A 39 7.35 2.76 5.02
N TRP A 40 6.29 2.06 4.63
CA TRP A 40 5.03 1.98 5.36
C TRP A 40 4.29 0.73 4.92
N ASN A 41 3.68 0.02 5.85
CA ASN A 41 2.60 -0.93 5.57
C ASN A 41 1.73 -1.06 6.82
N THR A 42 0.41 -1.08 6.64
CA THR A 42 -0.54 -1.30 7.72
C THR A 42 -0.99 -2.75 7.73
N LEU A 43 -0.99 -3.37 8.90
CA LEU A 43 -1.62 -4.65 9.15
C LEU A 43 -2.87 -4.46 10.01
N ARG A 44 -4.00 -4.99 9.53
CA ARG A 44 -5.23 -5.14 10.32
C ARG A 44 -5.51 -6.62 10.55
N VAL A 45 -5.95 -6.98 11.76
CA VAL A 45 -6.27 -8.37 12.13
C VAL A 45 -7.60 -8.46 12.86
N GLN A 46 -8.52 -9.32 12.39
CA GLN A 46 -9.63 -9.78 13.23
C GLN A 46 -9.25 -11.08 13.94
N VAL A 47 -9.31 -11.04 15.28
CA VAL A 47 -9.19 -12.21 16.14
C VAL A 47 -10.61 -12.64 16.54
N ILE A 48 -10.99 -13.88 16.26
CA ILE A 48 -12.33 -14.40 16.51
C ILE A 48 -12.21 -15.66 17.37
N LYS A 49 -12.75 -15.63 18.59
CA LYS A 49 -12.93 -16.85 19.38
C LYS A 49 -14.03 -17.69 18.74
N ARG A 50 -13.72 -18.94 18.37
CA ARG A 50 -14.70 -19.86 17.76
C ARG A 50 -15.79 -20.20 18.78
N GLY A 51 -17.01 -20.43 18.29
CA GLY A 51 -18.17 -20.68 19.15
C GLY A 51 -19.46 -20.78 18.35
N SER A 52 -20.60 -20.85 19.05
CA SER A 52 -21.92 -20.74 18.43
C SER A 52 -22.80 -19.83 19.29
N PRO A 53 -22.78 -18.50 19.07
CA PRO A 53 -22.04 -17.77 18.03
C PRO A 53 -20.53 -17.59 18.35
N PRO A 54 -19.68 -17.37 17.32
CA PRO A 54 -18.32 -16.88 17.50
C PRO A 54 -18.29 -15.43 17.97
N VAL A 55 -17.17 -15.00 18.56
CA VAL A 55 -17.02 -13.67 19.17
C VAL A 55 -15.72 -12.99 18.68
N PRO A 56 -15.80 -11.84 17.99
CA PRO A 56 -14.64 -11.00 17.71
C PRO A 56 -14.03 -10.39 18.99
N MET A 57 -12.71 -10.46 19.13
CA MET A 57 -11.96 -10.14 20.34
C MET A 57 -10.93 -9.04 20.07
N ASN A 58 -10.96 -7.98 20.88
CA ASN A 58 -9.97 -6.89 20.91
C ASN A 58 -9.61 -6.46 22.35
N ASP A 59 -9.69 -7.40 23.30
CA ASP A 59 -9.50 -7.13 24.72
C ASP A 59 -8.02 -7.32 25.11
N SER A 60 -7.27 -6.22 25.21
CA SER A 60 -5.84 -6.20 25.59
C SER A 60 -5.56 -6.60 27.04
N THR A 61 -6.59 -6.71 27.89
CA THR A 61 -6.45 -7.32 29.23
C THR A 61 -6.40 -8.85 29.17
N LYS A 62 -6.92 -9.45 28.08
CA LYS A 62 -6.98 -10.90 27.87
C LYS A 62 -6.04 -11.41 26.79
N LEU A 63 -5.70 -10.59 25.80
CA LEU A 63 -4.91 -10.99 24.64
C LEU A 63 -3.68 -10.09 24.47
N THR A 64 -2.57 -10.68 24.04
CA THR A 64 -1.50 -9.97 23.33
C THR A 64 -1.51 -10.44 21.89
N VAL A 65 -1.54 -9.51 20.93
CA VAL A 65 -1.42 -9.82 19.51
C VAL A 65 -0.08 -9.26 19.04
N GLU A 66 0.83 -10.15 18.67
CA GLU A 66 2.16 -9.82 18.16
C GLU A 66 2.20 -10.02 16.65
N TYR A 67 2.99 -9.19 15.97
CA TYR A 67 3.30 -9.33 14.55
C TYR A 67 4.81 -9.27 14.30
N LYS A 68 5.25 -9.81 13.16
CA LYS A 68 6.53 -9.51 12.54
C LYS A 68 6.42 -9.55 11.02
N ILE A 69 7.26 -8.78 10.34
CA ILE A 69 7.49 -8.94 8.90
C ILE A 69 8.54 -10.03 8.73
N ARG A 70 8.18 -11.15 8.09
CA ARG A 70 9.08 -12.32 7.99
C ARG A 70 10.32 -12.04 7.13
N GLU A 71 10.17 -11.27 6.06
CA GLU A 71 11.23 -10.91 5.12
C GLU A 71 11.73 -9.46 5.27
N ASN A 72 11.60 -8.86 6.45
CA ASN A 72 12.35 -7.65 6.79
C ASN A 72 13.04 -7.87 8.15
N THR A 73 14.29 -8.31 8.10
CA THR A 73 15.15 -8.48 9.29
C THR A 73 16.20 -7.36 9.35
N TYR A 74 16.92 -7.24 10.46
CA TYR A 74 17.97 -6.22 10.60
C TYR A 74 19.10 -6.69 11.51
N GLY A 75 20.30 -6.81 10.95
CA GLY A 75 21.53 -7.21 11.64
C GLY A 75 21.66 -8.71 11.94
N ASP A 76 20.76 -9.54 11.40
CA ASP A 76 20.80 -11.01 11.56
C ASP A 76 21.68 -11.70 10.51
N ASN A 77 22.23 -10.95 9.56
CA ASN A 77 22.98 -11.41 8.41
C ASN A 77 22.22 -12.34 7.44
N GLY A 78 20.91 -12.47 7.58
CA GLY A 78 20.06 -13.28 6.71
C GLY A 78 19.96 -12.77 5.27
N PRO A 79 19.23 -13.51 4.39
CA PRO A 79 18.98 -13.09 3.01
C PRO A 79 18.10 -11.83 2.91
N TYR A 80 17.37 -11.50 3.97
CA TYR A 80 16.43 -10.38 4.05
C TYR A 80 16.86 -9.28 5.05
N ASP A 81 18.17 -9.25 5.36
CA ASP A 81 18.77 -8.31 6.30
C ASP A 81 18.85 -6.91 5.70
N LEU A 82 17.90 -6.04 6.09
CA LEU A 82 17.82 -4.65 5.64
C LEU A 82 19.00 -3.79 6.10
N SER A 83 19.85 -4.26 7.02
CA SER A 83 21.12 -3.56 7.34
C SER A 83 22.15 -3.65 6.20
N LYS A 84 21.89 -4.49 5.19
CA LYS A 84 22.68 -4.64 3.96
C LYS A 84 22.05 -3.93 2.75
N ASP A 85 20.83 -3.43 2.87
CA ASP A 85 20.12 -2.75 1.79
C ASP A 85 20.47 -1.24 1.78
N PRO A 86 21.20 -0.74 0.76
CA PRO A 86 21.65 0.64 0.75
C PRO A 86 20.50 1.64 0.60
N GLU A 87 19.36 1.24 0.01
CA GLU A 87 18.19 2.12 -0.10
C GLU A 87 17.44 2.24 1.24
N TYR A 88 17.33 1.14 1.99
CA TYR A 88 16.75 1.18 3.34
C TYR A 88 17.64 1.97 4.31
N LEU A 89 18.97 1.82 4.22
CA LEU A 89 19.90 2.63 5.01
C LEU A 89 19.79 4.12 4.67
N ARG A 90 19.69 4.48 3.37
CA ARG A 90 19.42 5.87 2.94
C ARG A 90 18.18 6.43 3.59
N TRP A 91 17.07 5.69 3.60
CA TRP A 91 15.85 6.08 4.31
C TRP A 91 16.11 6.34 5.80
N LEU A 92 16.77 5.41 6.50
CA LEU A 92 17.03 5.56 7.95
C LEU A 92 17.91 6.78 8.27
N ASP A 93 18.79 7.19 7.35
CA ASP A 93 19.64 8.37 7.49
C ASP A 93 18.90 9.68 7.17
N THR A 94 17.91 9.67 6.26
CA THR A 94 17.24 10.88 5.77
C THR A 94 15.84 11.10 6.37
N ALA A 95 15.26 10.09 7.02
CA ALA A 95 13.90 10.14 7.57
C ALA A 95 13.63 11.35 8.46
N ASN A 96 14.59 11.74 9.31
CA ASN A 96 14.49 12.92 10.18
C ASN A 96 14.60 14.26 9.43
N ILE A 97 15.20 14.30 8.22
CA ILE A 97 15.27 15.51 7.37
C ILE A 97 13.93 15.71 6.64
N HIS A 98 13.31 14.60 6.26
CA HIS A 98 11.97 14.60 5.68
C HIS A 98 10.89 14.87 6.73
N PHE A 99 10.92 14.16 7.84
CA PHE A 99 9.99 14.23 8.98
C PHE A 99 10.75 14.64 10.26
N PRO A 100 11.02 15.95 10.45
CA PRO A 100 11.66 16.46 11.66
C PRO A 100 10.94 16.01 12.93
N GLY A 101 11.70 15.46 13.88
CA GLY A 101 11.16 14.97 15.15
C GLY A 101 10.57 13.55 15.11
N SER A 102 10.58 12.87 13.96
CA SER A 102 10.17 11.45 13.87
C SER A 102 11.05 10.52 14.71
N GLY A 103 12.31 10.91 14.96
CA GLY A 103 13.25 10.11 15.74
C GLY A 103 13.74 8.84 15.03
N ILE A 104 13.33 8.63 13.77
CA ILE A 104 13.73 7.49 12.95
C ILE A 104 15.23 7.59 12.66
N SER A 105 15.92 6.46 12.81
CA SER A 105 17.38 6.36 12.62
C SER A 105 17.82 4.90 12.52
N ARG A 106 19.09 4.66 12.18
CA ARG A 106 19.70 3.31 12.19
C ARG A 106 19.56 2.57 13.52
N THR A 107 19.45 3.29 14.65
CA THR A 107 19.23 2.72 15.99
C THR A 107 17.76 2.65 16.39
N ASN A 108 16.90 3.53 15.86
CA ASN A 108 15.45 3.55 16.11
C ASN A 108 14.67 3.29 14.80
N ARG A 109 14.52 2.01 14.47
CA ARG A 109 13.97 1.50 13.19
C ARG A 109 12.46 1.30 13.28
N VAL A 110 11.76 2.40 13.55
CA VAL A 110 10.29 2.48 13.54
C VAL A 110 9.81 3.23 12.29
N GLY A 111 8.56 3.02 11.91
CA GLY A 111 7.86 3.89 10.97
C GLY A 111 7.27 5.11 11.68
N LEU A 112 6.63 5.99 10.92
CA LEU A 112 6.15 7.29 11.43
C LEU A 112 5.03 7.16 12.47
N ALA A 113 4.31 6.04 12.49
CA ALA A 113 3.31 5.70 13.51
C ALA A 113 3.92 4.96 14.74
N GLY A 114 5.25 4.83 14.83
CA GLY A 114 5.95 4.24 15.97
C GLY A 114 6.06 2.70 15.98
N TYR A 115 5.40 2.02 15.04
CA TYR A 115 5.51 0.57 14.87
C TYR A 115 6.85 0.18 14.21
N GLY A 116 7.41 -0.97 14.58
CA GLY A 116 8.68 -1.50 14.03
C GLY A 116 8.46 -2.62 13.00
N LEU A 117 9.54 -3.29 12.60
CA LEU A 117 9.48 -4.51 11.77
C LEU A 117 8.79 -5.69 12.48
N SER A 118 8.67 -5.60 13.80
CA SER A 118 7.88 -6.48 14.67
C SER A 118 7.38 -5.71 15.89
N GLY A 119 6.27 -6.12 16.48
CA GLY A 119 5.75 -5.47 17.68
C GLY A 119 4.44 -6.06 18.19
N VAL A 120 3.82 -5.35 19.13
CA VAL A 120 2.47 -5.64 19.65
C VAL A 120 1.47 -4.73 18.93
N MET A 121 0.34 -5.29 18.50
CA MET A 121 -0.74 -4.55 17.84
C MET A 121 -1.63 -3.84 18.86
N THR A 122 -2.18 -2.68 18.50
CA THR A 122 -3.16 -1.94 19.31
C THR A 122 -4.59 -2.44 19.03
N PRO A 123 -5.45 -2.64 20.05
CA PRO A 123 -6.83 -3.03 19.85
C PRO A 123 -7.67 -1.84 19.36
N GLU A 124 -8.47 -2.07 18.32
CA GLU A 124 -9.25 -1.04 17.65
C GLU A 124 -10.73 -1.41 17.49
N ILE A 125 -11.56 -0.38 17.28
CA ILE A 125 -12.99 -0.50 16.98
C ILE A 125 -13.32 0.37 15.78
N LEU A 126 -13.80 -0.23 14.69
CA LEU A 126 -14.34 0.50 13.55
C LEU A 126 -15.76 0.96 13.91
N THR A 127 -15.87 2.20 14.39
CA THR A 127 -17.14 2.81 14.83
C THR A 127 -18.08 3.20 13.68
N SER A 128 -17.57 3.31 12.45
CA SER A 128 -18.42 3.46 11.26
C SER A 128 -19.21 2.19 10.95
N SER A 129 -18.64 1.01 11.20
CA SER A 129 -19.38 -0.25 11.05
C SER A 129 -20.56 -0.29 12.02
N PRO A 130 -21.79 -0.63 11.58
CA PRO A 130 -22.94 -0.76 12.47
C PRO A 130 -22.78 -1.86 13.53
N GLY A 131 -21.78 -2.72 13.40
CA GLY A 131 -21.41 -3.74 14.38
C GLY A 131 -20.39 -3.33 15.42
N ASN A 132 -19.82 -2.12 15.30
CA ASN A 132 -18.59 -1.70 15.96
C ASN A 132 -17.50 -2.77 15.78
N ALA A 133 -17.17 -3.06 14.51
CA ALA A 133 -16.31 -4.18 14.15
C ALA A 133 -14.94 -4.09 14.84
N LYS A 134 -14.57 -5.16 15.54
CA LYS A 134 -13.38 -5.23 16.40
C LYS A 134 -12.20 -5.77 15.62
N TYR A 135 -11.05 -5.11 15.73
CA TYR A 135 -9.82 -5.54 15.09
C TYR A 135 -8.59 -5.14 15.92
N TRP A 136 -7.42 -5.51 15.43
CA TRP A 136 -6.12 -5.09 15.94
C TRP A 136 -5.35 -4.41 14.81
N LEU A 137 -4.59 -3.38 15.15
CA LEU A 137 -3.88 -2.52 14.21
C LEU A 137 -2.37 -2.51 14.50
N ALA A 138 -1.57 -2.68 13.46
CA ALA A 138 -0.20 -2.20 13.40
C ALA A 138 -0.12 -1.25 12.21
N GLU A 139 -0.10 0.05 12.49
CA GLU A 139 -0.13 1.09 11.48
C GLU A 139 1.29 1.48 11.05
N GLY A 140 1.52 1.63 9.75
CA GLY A 140 2.75 2.25 9.26
C GLY A 140 4.05 1.65 9.78
N ALA A 141 4.15 0.33 9.87
CA ALA A 141 5.43 -0.34 10.08
C ALA A 141 6.37 -0.02 8.90
N PRO A 142 7.69 0.10 9.09
CA PRO A 142 8.62 0.55 8.07
C PRO A 142 9.02 -0.60 7.13
N ALA A 143 8.02 -1.23 6.52
CA ALA A 143 8.18 -2.34 5.58
C ALA A 143 8.88 -1.86 4.30
N TYR A 144 9.72 -2.72 3.73
CA TYR A 144 10.55 -2.40 2.58
C TYR A 144 10.69 -3.62 1.66
N PRO A 145 10.75 -3.47 0.33
CA PRO A 145 10.98 -4.61 -0.56
C PRO A 145 12.48 -4.99 -0.50
N PRO A 146 12.90 -6.06 0.21
CA PRO A 146 14.32 -6.35 0.37
C PRO A 146 14.94 -6.76 -0.96
N LEU A 147 16.26 -6.58 -1.08
CA LEU A 147 17.07 -7.22 -2.12
C LEU A 147 16.88 -8.75 -2.06
N ASP A 148 16.56 -9.36 -3.21
CA ASP A 148 16.46 -10.82 -3.35
C ASP A 148 16.86 -11.22 -4.78
N THR A 149 17.88 -12.06 -4.93
CA THR A 149 18.32 -12.58 -6.24
C THR A 149 17.26 -13.40 -6.98
N GLN A 150 16.28 -13.94 -6.24
CA GLN A 150 15.10 -14.66 -6.73
C GLN A 150 13.83 -13.81 -6.61
N GLY A 151 13.98 -12.49 -6.43
CA GLY A 151 12.91 -11.52 -6.30
C GLY A 151 11.89 -11.54 -7.44
N ASP A 152 10.65 -11.20 -7.08
CA ASP A 152 9.48 -11.16 -7.97
C ASP A 152 9.39 -9.85 -8.78
N PHE A 153 10.25 -8.87 -8.53
CA PHE A 153 10.39 -7.68 -9.38
C PHE A 153 11.83 -7.18 -9.52
N ILE A 154 12.02 -6.31 -10.50
CA ILE A 154 13.26 -5.55 -10.72
C ILE A 154 12.94 -4.10 -10.34
N GLY A 155 13.71 -3.53 -9.42
CA GLY A 155 13.62 -2.11 -9.08
C GLY A 155 14.07 -1.22 -10.24
N PRO A 156 13.74 0.09 -10.21
CA PRO A 156 14.01 0.98 -11.33
C PRO A 156 15.52 1.20 -11.59
N PHE A 157 16.39 0.68 -10.73
CA PHE A 157 17.85 0.75 -10.90
C PHE A 157 18.48 -0.62 -11.17
N GLY A 158 17.67 -1.61 -11.59
CA GLY A 158 18.11 -2.92 -12.07
C GLY A 158 18.31 -3.99 -10.99
N ASP A 159 18.05 -3.66 -9.72
CA ASP A 159 18.20 -4.55 -8.59
C ASP A 159 16.98 -5.47 -8.39
N LYS A 160 17.21 -6.77 -8.24
CA LYS A 160 16.11 -7.72 -7.98
C LYS A 160 15.66 -7.64 -6.52
N ARG A 161 14.34 -7.60 -6.33
CA ARG A 161 13.70 -7.37 -5.03
C ARG A 161 12.45 -8.22 -4.87
N LYS A 162 12.07 -8.45 -3.62
CA LYS A 162 10.84 -9.16 -3.26
C LYS A 162 9.75 -8.15 -2.88
N ALA A 163 8.60 -8.21 -3.55
CA ALA A 163 7.47 -7.31 -3.32
C ALA A 163 6.40 -7.93 -2.42
N TYR A 164 6.19 -9.24 -2.51
CA TYR A 164 5.20 -9.94 -1.70
C TYR A 164 5.88 -10.64 -0.52
N LEU A 165 5.85 -9.98 0.64
CA LEU A 165 6.38 -10.48 1.90
C LEU A 165 5.25 -11.07 2.76
N HIS A 166 5.57 -11.51 3.97
CA HIS A 166 4.59 -12.02 4.93
C HIS A 166 4.54 -11.21 6.21
N TRP A 167 3.31 -10.92 6.65
CA TRP A 167 2.97 -10.65 8.03
C TRP A 167 2.76 -11.98 8.78
N ASP A 168 3.67 -12.32 9.70
CA ASP A 168 3.45 -13.39 10.67
C ASP A 168 2.78 -12.82 11.92
N VAL A 169 1.62 -13.36 12.31
CA VAL A 169 0.84 -12.89 13.46
C VAL A 169 0.66 -14.00 14.49
N THR A 170 0.87 -13.68 15.76
CA THR A 170 0.68 -14.60 16.90
C THR A 170 -0.24 -13.97 17.94
N VAL A 171 -1.34 -14.65 18.28
CA VAL A 171 -2.24 -14.29 19.37
C VAL A 171 -1.88 -15.12 20.60
N LYS A 172 -1.64 -14.47 21.73
CA LYS A 172 -1.33 -15.10 23.02
C LYS A 172 -2.34 -14.71 24.09
N ASP A 173 -2.61 -15.61 25.01
CA ASP A 173 -3.30 -15.32 26.26
C ASP A 173 -2.43 -14.40 27.15
N LYS A 174 -3.01 -13.34 27.70
CA LYS A 174 -2.26 -12.30 28.43
C LYS A 174 -1.72 -12.77 29.78
N ALA A 175 -2.40 -13.72 30.44
CA ALA A 175 -2.04 -14.19 31.77
C ALA A 175 -1.01 -15.32 31.74
N THR A 176 -1.09 -16.20 30.74
CA THR A 176 -0.30 -17.43 30.62
C THR A 176 0.78 -17.37 29.53
N SER A 177 0.73 -16.38 28.63
CA SER A 177 1.53 -16.32 27.39
C SER A 177 1.33 -17.50 26.43
N ALA A 178 0.34 -18.36 26.65
CA ALA A 178 0.03 -19.49 25.77
C ALA A 178 -0.43 -18.98 24.39
N VAL A 179 0.09 -19.58 23.32
CA VAL A 179 -0.34 -19.26 21.95
C VAL A 179 -1.75 -19.80 21.72
N LEU A 180 -2.66 -18.91 21.36
CA LEU A 180 -4.09 -19.19 21.13
C LEU A 180 -4.43 -19.34 19.64
N GLY A 181 -3.63 -18.75 18.76
CA GLY A 181 -3.80 -18.80 17.32
C GLY A 181 -2.68 -18.06 16.58
N THR A 182 -2.46 -18.43 15.33
CA THR A 182 -1.47 -17.78 14.44
C THR A 182 -2.01 -17.64 13.03
N THR A 183 -1.55 -16.63 12.29
CA THR A 183 -1.76 -16.56 10.84
C THR A 183 -0.53 -16.01 10.14
N SER A 184 -0.51 -16.18 8.82
CA SER A 184 0.45 -15.62 7.87
C SER A 184 -0.39 -15.01 6.75
N THR A 185 -0.18 -13.74 6.43
CA THR A 185 -0.91 -13.02 5.37
C THR A 185 0.05 -12.15 4.56
N THR A 186 -0.34 -11.75 3.35
CA THR A 186 0.53 -10.98 2.45
C THR A 186 0.86 -9.60 3.02
N LEU A 187 2.10 -9.18 2.83
CA LEU A 187 2.55 -7.80 2.93
C LEU A 187 3.06 -7.39 1.55
N PRO A 188 2.24 -6.70 0.74
CA PRO A 188 2.63 -6.19 -0.57
C PRO A 188 3.29 -4.80 -0.46
N ILE A 189 4.54 -4.69 -0.91
CA ILE A 189 5.35 -3.48 -0.89
C ILE A 189 6.23 -3.41 -2.15
N ALA A 190 6.22 -2.30 -2.89
CA ALA A 190 7.04 -2.18 -4.10
C ALA A 190 7.50 -0.74 -4.36
N PHE A 191 8.47 -0.57 -5.26
CA PHE A 191 8.84 0.76 -5.74
C PHE A 191 7.79 1.32 -6.72
N GLY A 192 7.54 2.63 -6.64
CA GLY A 192 6.67 3.32 -7.60
C GLY A 192 7.26 3.34 -9.02
N GLY A 193 6.40 3.26 -10.03
CA GLY A 193 6.79 3.16 -11.45
C GLY A 193 7.28 4.46 -12.08
N CYS A 194 7.23 5.60 -11.38
CA CYS A 194 7.57 6.92 -11.92
C CYS A 194 8.97 6.95 -12.58
N CYS A 195 9.94 6.25 -12.01
CA CYS A 195 11.30 6.21 -12.55
C CYS A 195 11.38 5.56 -13.96
N ASN A 196 10.41 4.72 -14.34
CA ASN A 196 10.43 3.99 -15.61
C ASN A 196 10.46 4.96 -16.81
N CYS A 197 9.54 5.93 -16.86
CA CYS A 197 9.48 6.89 -17.95
C CYS A 197 10.43 8.08 -17.73
N HIS A 198 10.57 8.56 -16.48
CA HIS A 198 11.41 9.73 -16.21
C HIS A 198 12.92 9.47 -16.44
N GLN A 199 13.38 8.20 -16.44
CA GLN A 199 14.70 7.85 -16.95
C GLN A 199 14.81 8.10 -18.46
N ASP A 200 13.86 7.63 -19.27
CA ASP A 200 13.88 7.84 -20.72
C ASP A 200 13.78 9.33 -21.08
N VAL A 201 12.98 10.11 -20.33
CA VAL A 201 12.88 11.58 -20.51
C VAL A 201 14.17 12.30 -20.08
N ALA A 202 14.83 11.88 -18.99
CA ALA A 202 16.13 12.42 -18.61
C ALA A 202 17.19 12.11 -19.69
N ALA A 203 17.22 10.88 -20.20
CA ALA A 203 18.12 10.47 -21.28
C ALA A 203 17.87 11.25 -22.58
N SER A 204 16.61 11.49 -22.97
CA SER A 204 16.26 12.24 -24.19
C SER A 204 16.67 13.72 -24.12
N LYS A 205 16.67 14.30 -22.91
CA LYS A 205 17.21 15.65 -22.62
C LYS A 205 18.74 15.70 -22.59
N GLY A 206 19.42 14.58 -22.78
CA GLY A 206 20.88 14.46 -22.82
C GLY A 206 21.52 14.12 -21.47
N TYR A 207 20.73 13.86 -20.42
CA TYR A 207 21.23 13.39 -19.13
C TYR A 207 21.55 11.88 -19.20
N ILE A 208 22.63 11.54 -19.91
CA ILE A 208 23.11 10.16 -20.06
C ILE A 208 24.45 10.01 -19.35
N LYS A 209 24.43 9.35 -18.19
CA LYS A 209 25.61 8.97 -17.42
C LYS A 209 25.78 7.45 -17.37
N GLN A 210 26.94 7.00 -16.91
CA GLN A 210 27.20 5.60 -16.60
C GLN A 210 26.62 5.27 -15.21
N GLY A 211 25.28 5.17 -15.11
CA GLY A 211 24.61 4.77 -13.87
C GLY A 211 25.00 3.35 -13.42
N ALA A 212 24.48 2.90 -12.26
CA ALA A 212 24.80 1.58 -11.71
C ALA A 212 24.49 0.39 -12.65
N CYS A 213 23.61 0.59 -13.64
CA CYS A 213 23.27 -0.38 -14.69
C CYS A 213 24.10 -0.25 -15.99
N GLY A 214 25.05 0.69 -16.06
CA GLY A 214 25.97 0.89 -17.18
C GLY A 214 25.57 1.95 -18.21
N THR A 215 24.28 2.11 -18.54
CA THR A 215 23.81 3.13 -19.52
C THR A 215 22.48 3.79 -19.16
N CYS A 216 22.08 3.75 -17.88
CA CYS A 216 20.93 4.52 -17.36
C CYS A 216 21.37 5.88 -16.82
N PRO A 217 20.53 6.92 -16.90
CA PRO A 217 20.72 8.17 -16.16
C PRO A 217 20.94 7.92 -14.67
N ASP A 218 21.66 8.84 -14.02
CA ASP A 218 21.78 8.79 -12.56
C ASP A 218 20.40 9.10 -11.91
N PRO A 219 20.05 8.51 -10.76
CA PRO A 219 18.82 8.87 -10.05
C PRO A 219 18.66 10.37 -9.74
N TYR A 220 19.75 11.13 -9.63
CA TYR A 220 19.71 12.60 -9.54
C TYR A 220 19.21 13.23 -10.85
N ASP A 221 19.66 12.75 -12.01
CA ASP A 221 19.25 13.26 -13.33
C ASP A 221 17.73 13.06 -13.55
N VAL A 222 17.19 11.91 -13.12
CA VAL A 222 15.75 11.58 -13.13
C VAL A 222 14.95 12.55 -12.26
N PHE A 223 15.48 12.94 -11.12
CA PHE A 223 14.83 13.88 -10.20
C PHE A 223 14.94 15.33 -10.67
N GLU A 224 16.08 15.72 -11.22
CA GLU A 224 16.29 17.03 -11.85
C GLU A 224 15.29 17.25 -12.99
N GLU A 225 15.02 16.22 -13.80
CA GLU A 225 13.94 16.23 -14.80
C GLU A 225 12.56 16.47 -14.17
N MET A 226 12.20 15.72 -13.11
CA MET A 226 10.91 15.90 -12.41
C MET A 226 10.75 17.31 -11.80
N MET A 227 11.85 17.92 -11.33
CA MET A 227 11.83 19.22 -10.70
C MET A 227 11.87 20.38 -11.71
N ASP A 228 12.49 20.22 -12.89
CA ASP A 228 12.47 21.20 -13.98
C ASP A 228 11.04 21.64 -14.33
N ALA A 229 10.07 20.72 -14.31
CA ALA A 229 8.67 21.04 -14.55
C ALA A 229 8.14 22.15 -13.61
N HIS A 230 8.60 22.21 -12.35
CA HIS A 230 8.23 23.28 -11.43
C HIS A 230 8.87 24.61 -11.85
N THR A 231 10.16 24.61 -12.21
CA THR A 231 10.87 25.81 -12.67
C THR A 231 10.23 26.36 -13.95
N ARG A 232 10.02 25.49 -14.94
CA ARG A 232 9.49 25.81 -16.28
C ARG A 232 8.03 26.29 -16.23
N ASP A 233 7.15 25.53 -15.57
CA ASP A 233 5.71 25.77 -15.64
C ASP A 233 5.20 26.70 -14.53
N THR A 234 5.99 26.92 -13.47
CA THR A 234 5.57 27.74 -12.30
C THR A 234 6.58 28.79 -11.83
N GLY A 235 7.82 28.81 -12.34
CA GLY A 235 8.88 29.70 -11.84
C GLY A 235 9.33 29.42 -10.39
N VAL A 236 8.89 28.28 -9.84
CA VAL A 236 9.30 27.74 -8.54
C VAL A 236 10.46 26.79 -8.77
N ASP A 237 11.67 27.34 -8.75
CA ASP A 237 12.90 26.55 -8.81
C ASP A 237 13.07 25.73 -7.53
N VAL A 238 12.74 24.45 -7.58
CA VAL A 238 12.88 23.54 -6.42
C VAL A 238 14.34 23.18 -6.18
N LEU A 239 15.16 23.10 -7.25
CA LEU A 239 16.56 22.66 -7.20
C LEU A 239 17.47 23.73 -6.56
N ALA A 240 17.21 25.01 -6.82
CA ALA A 240 17.95 26.10 -6.15
C ALA A 240 17.65 26.21 -4.64
N LEU A 241 16.50 25.69 -4.17
CA LEU A 241 16.06 25.83 -2.77
C LEU A 241 16.54 24.70 -1.85
N VAL A 242 16.72 23.50 -2.40
CA VAL A 242 17.20 22.33 -1.65
C VAL A 242 18.68 22.39 -1.34
N GLY A 243 19.43 23.14 -2.17
CA GLY A 243 20.88 23.25 -2.14
C GLY A 243 21.57 21.94 -2.52
N GLY A 244 22.85 22.05 -2.88
CA GLY A 244 23.67 20.87 -3.15
C GLY A 244 25.03 21.19 -3.75
N THR A 245 25.83 20.15 -3.93
CA THR A 245 27.07 20.23 -4.71
C THR A 245 26.77 19.95 -6.18
N TYR A 246 27.38 20.74 -7.07
CA TYR A 246 27.28 20.56 -8.51
C TYR A 246 28.62 20.04 -9.06
N ASP A 247 28.58 19.16 -10.05
CA ASP A 247 29.80 18.76 -10.79
C ASP A 247 30.29 19.86 -11.74
N SER A 248 31.42 19.61 -12.40
CA SER A 248 32.00 20.52 -13.40
C SER A 248 31.15 20.75 -14.65
N TYR A 249 30.04 20.02 -14.80
CA TYR A 249 29.08 20.14 -15.90
C TYR A 249 27.77 20.82 -15.45
N GLY A 250 27.64 21.13 -14.16
CA GLY A 250 26.46 21.80 -13.58
C GLY A 250 25.37 20.85 -13.08
N HIS A 251 25.61 19.55 -12.99
CA HIS A 251 24.61 18.59 -12.48
C HIS A 251 24.69 18.44 -10.96
N LEU A 252 23.55 18.17 -10.33
CA LEU A 252 23.44 17.95 -8.91
C LEU A 252 24.07 16.59 -8.50
N THR A 253 25.16 16.62 -7.73
CA THR A 253 25.91 15.42 -7.28
C THR A 253 25.66 15.03 -5.83
N GLY A 254 24.99 15.90 -5.08
CA GLY A 254 24.63 15.67 -3.69
C GLY A 254 23.68 16.75 -3.22
N LEU A 255 22.43 16.35 -2.95
CA LEU A 255 21.42 17.23 -2.36
C LEU A 255 21.81 17.57 -0.93
N ALA A 256 21.86 18.87 -0.60
CA ALA A 256 22.06 19.32 0.77
C ALA A 256 20.83 19.03 1.65
N THR A 257 19.63 19.00 1.06
CA THR A 257 18.38 18.61 1.72
C THR A 257 17.49 17.80 0.77
N PRO A 258 17.13 16.54 1.08
CA PRO A 258 16.16 15.77 0.31
C PRO A 258 14.75 16.40 0.28
N VAL A 259 14.03 16.26 -0.83
CA VAL A 259 12.66 16.79 -1.00
C VAL A 259 11.61 15.77 -0.59
N ARG A 260 10.62 16.18 0.20
CA ARG A 260 9.35 15.44 0.31
C ARG A 260 8.28 16.24 -0.43
N CYS A 261 7.61 15.64 -1.41
CA CYS A 261 6.58 16.33 -2.21
C CYS A 261 5.51 16.98 -1.32
N SER A 262 5.19 16.33 -0.20
CA SER A 262 4.19 16.80 0.76
C SER A 262 4.63 17.90 1.73
N LYS A 263 5.89 18.37 1.67
CA LYS A 263 6.27 19.67 2.28
C LYS A 263 5.58 20.82 1.55
N CYS A 264 5.38 20.69 0.23
CA CYS A 264 4.75 21.71 -0.62
C CYS A 264 3.27 21.41 -0.92
N HIS A 265 2.90 20.15 -1.19
CA HIS A 265 1.54 19.78 -1.61
C HIS A 265 0.82 18.92 -0.57
N SER A 266 -0.42 19.24 -0.18
CA SER A 266 -1.08 18.47 0.88
C SER A 266 -1.34 17.02 0.47
N ASP A 267 -0.93 16.07 1.31
CA ASP A 267 -1.17 14.65 1.07
C ASP A 267 -1.55 13.92 2.35
N LEU A 268 -2.77 13.39 2.39
CA LEU A 268 -3.31 12.67 3.55
C LEU A 268 -2.52 11.40 3.85
N ALA A 269 -1.84 10.79 2.86
CA ALA A 269 -1.02 9.59 3.06
C ALA A 269 0.19 9.81 4.00
N VAL A 270 0.57 11.07 4.25
CA VAL A 270 1.77 11.44 5.02
C VAL A 270 1.53 12.61 5.98
N GLY A 271 0.28 12.84 6.41
CA GLY A 271 -0.09 13.81 7.46
C GLY A 271 -0.96 15.00 7.00
N GLY A 272 -1.37 15.05 5.73
CA GLY A 272 -2.31 16.05 5.21
C GLY A 272 -1.74 17.47 5.20
N SER A 273 -2.54 18.45 5.63
CA SER A 273 -2.08 19.84 5.76
C SER A 273 -1.05 20.04 6.88
N ALA A 274 -1.00 19.15 7.88
CA ALA A 274 0.01 19.18 8.93
C ALA A 274 1.40 18.73 8.45
N ALA A 275 1.49 18.11 7.26
CA ALA A 275 2.75 17.77 6.61
C ALA A 275 3.37 18.94 5.82
N LEU A 276 2.63 20.04 5.62
CA LEU A 276 3.13 21.20 4.89
C LEU A 276 4.17 21.97 5.71
N ASP A 277 5.25 22.40 5.06
CA ASP A 277 6.27 23.25 5.66
C ASP A 277 6.02 24.71 5.26
N ALA A 278 5.73 25.54 6.27
CA ALA A 278 5.36 26.95 6.08
C ALA A 278 6.40 27.77 5.29
N THR A 279 7.69 27.39 5.32
CA THR A 279 8.74 28.09 4.58
C THR A 279 8.54 27.94 3.06
N TRP A 280 8.33 26.70 2.59
CA TRP A 280 8.08 26.36 1.19
C TRP A 280 6.72 26.90 0.71
N VAL A 281 5.70 26.77 1.55
CA VAL A 281 4.36 27.36 1.29
C VAL A 281 4.45 28.87 1.08
N ASN A 282 5.28 29.58 1.87
CA ASN A 282 5.45 31.02 1.74
C ASN A 282 6.34 31.41 0.54
N TYR A 283 7.31 30.58 0.17
CA TYR A 283 8.06 30.78 -1.09
C TYR A 283 7.14 30.70 -2.32
N ALA A 284 6.27 29.68 -2.41
CA ALA A 284 5.28 29.58 -3.48
C ALA A 284 4.35 30.82 -3.51
N LYS A 285 3.87 31.29 -2.36
CA LYS A 285 3.09 32.54 -2.27
C LYS A 285 3.85 33.77 -2.77
N SER A 286 5.16 33.86 -2.51
CA SER A 286 6.00 34.96 -3.01
C SER A 286 6.11 34.99 -4.55
N LYS A 287 5.88 33.85 -5.22
CA LYS A 287 5.80 33.72 -6.68
C LYS A 287 4.39 33.97 -7.24
N GLY A 288 3.41 34.29 -6.39
CA GLY A 288 2.03 34.62 -6.78
C GLY A 288 1.00 33.50 -6.56
N TYR A 289 1.38 32.34 -6.02
CA TYR A 289 0.46 31.22 -5.80
C TYR A 289 -0.41 31.43 -4.55
N THR A 290 -1.72 31.53 -4.73
CA THR A 290 -2.68 31.85 -3.66
C THR A 290 -3.22 30.63 -2.90
N SER A 291 -3.15 29.44 -3.49
CA SER A 291 -3.56 28.18 -2.87
C SER A 291 -2.65 27.03 -3.28
N ILE A 292 -2.62 26.00 -2.43
CA ILE A 292 -1.83 24.79 -2.64
C ILE A 292 -2.80 23.63 -2.90
N SER A 293 -2.70 23.05 -4.08
CA SER A 293 -3.48 21.86 -4.46
C SER A 293 -2.90 20.59 -3.81
N PRO A 294 -3.73 19.59 -3.50
CA PRO A 294 -3.28 18.30 -3.01
C PRO A 294 -2.28 17.63 -3.95
N PHE A 295 -1.35 16.85 -3.41
CA PHE A 295 -0.30 16.20 -4.21
C PHE A 295 -0.88 15.31 -5.31
N SER A 296 -1.88 14.50 -4.98
CA SER A 296 -2.60 13.67 -5.95
C SER A 296 -3.22 14.50 -7.10
N LYS A 297 -3.69 15.72 -6.85
CA LYS A 297 -4.23 16.59 -7.90
C LYS A 297 -3.15 17.09 -8.84
N VAL A 298 -2.06 17.64 -8.32
CA VAL A 298 -1.00 18.20 -9.18
C VAL A 298 -0.31 17.12 -10.01
N LEU A 299 -0.05 15.94 -9.43
CA LEU A 299 0.59 14.83 -10.12
C LEU A 299 -0.28 14.30 -11.26
N HIS A 300 -1.51 13.85 -10.96
CA HIS A 300 -2.37 13.25 -11.99
C HIS A 300 -2.83 14.27 -13.04
N LYS A 301 -3.10 15.52 -12.63
CA LYS A 301 -3.52 16.57 -13.57
C LYS A 301 -2.42 16.87 -14.59
N PHE A 302 -1.16 17.01 -14.17
CA PHE A 302 -0.06 17.26 -15.08
C PHE A 302 0.06 16.15 -16.14
N HIS A 303 0.05 14.89 -15.72
CA HIS A 303 0.20 13.74 -16.60
C HIS A 303 -0.98 13.54 -17.57
N VAL A 304 -2.19 13.98 -17.21
CA VAL A 304 -3.39 13.85 -18.06
C VAL A 304 -3.80 15.14 -18.80
N GLU A 305 -3.08 16.26 -18.63
CA GLU A 305 -3.33 17.50 -19.39
C GLU A 305 -2.09 17.99 -20.18
N SER A 306 -0.89 17.46 -19.90
CA SER A 306 0.29 17.78 -20.70
C SER A 306 0.21 17.12 -22.07
N ALA A 307 0.10 17.95 -23.12
CA ALA A 307 0.16 17.50 -24.51
C ALA A 307 1.50 16.82 -24.85
N GLU A 308 2.60 17.16 -24.15
CA GLU A 308 3.89 16.48 -24.31
C GLU A 308 3.77 15.02 -23.84
N VAL A 309 3.25 14.82 -22.62
CA VAL A 309 3.01 13.48 -22.06
C VAL A 309 2.06 12.69 -22.95
N GLN A 310 0.91 13.25 -23.32
CA GLN A 310 -0.13 12.53 -24.07
C GLN A 310 0.19 12.22 -25.53
N THR A 311 1.05 13.02 -26.17
CA THR A 311 1.32 12.87 -27.61
C THR A 311 2.69 12.27 -27.90
N PHE A 312 3.70 12.57 -27.07
CA PHE A 312 5.09 12.19 -27.33
C PHE A 312 5.57 11.01 -26.47
N TYR A 313 5.02 10.81 -25.26
CA TYR A 313 5.47 9.76 -24.35
C TYR A 313 4.44 8.63 -24.15
N ASP A 314 3.17 8.94 -23.89
CA ASP A 314 2.09 7.93 -23.87
C ASP A 314 0.68 8.49 -24.10
N SER A 315 0.01 7.93 -25.11
CA SER A 315 -1.37 8.26 -25.50
C SER A 315 -2.47 7.50 -24.75
N ASN A 316 -2.13 6.66 -23.77
CA ASN A 316 -3.10 5.88 -22.96
C ASN A 316 -2.99 6.15 -21.45
N ILE A 317 -2.24 7.17 -21.04
CA ILE A 317 -1.89 7.43 -19.64
C ILE A 317 -3.11 7.74 -18.78
N GLU A 318 -4.22 8.16 -19.41
CA GLU A 318 -5.49 8.37 -18.73
C GLU A 318 -6.14 7.06 -18.26
N LYS A 319 -5.80 5.91 -18.86
CA LYS A 319 -6.34 4.57 -18.51
C LYS A 319 -5.28 3.59 -17.98
N ASN A 320 -4.01 3.76 -18.33
CA ASN A 320 -2.94 2.80 -18.02
C ASN A 320 -2.27 3.06 -16.67
N CYS A 321 -2.98 2.74 -15.59
CA CYS A 321 -2.55 2.97 -14.21
C CYS A 321 -1.16 2.37 -13.88
N TYR A 322 -0.76 1.27 -14.56
CA TYR A 322 0.48 0.53 -14.28
C TYR A 322 1.77 1.17 -14.79
N GLN A 323 1.72 2.28 -15.52
CA GLN A 323 2.95 3.04 -15.80
C GLN A 323 3.50 3.73 -14.56
N CYS A 324 2.61 4.23 -13.69
CA CYS A 324 2.98 4.93 -12.46
C CYS A 324 2.86 4.05 -11.21
N HIS A 325 1.83 3.20 -11.16
CA HIS A 325 1.60 2.30 -10.03
C HIS A 325 2.24 0.91 -10.26
N PRO A 326 2.70 0.23 -9.20
CA PRO A 326 3.26 -1.11 -9.30
C PRO A 326 2.35 -2.11 -10.03
N GLY A 327 2.79 -2.60 -11.19
CA GLY A 327 2.18 -3.77 -11.82
C GLY A 327 2.45 -3.92 -13.31
N GLY A 328 1.67 -4.79 -13.96
CA GLY A 328 1.58 -4.86 -15.42
C GLY A 328 2.61 -5.75 -16.09
N ASN A 329 3.49 -6.40 -15.33
CA ASN A 329 4.51 -7.32 -15.84
C ASN A 329 4.26 -8.79 -15.45
N GLY A 330 3.19 -9.10 -14.71
CA GLY A 330 2.78 -10.46 -14.37
C GLY A 330 3.54 -11.09 -13.20
N THR A 331 4.70 -10.56 -12.81
CA THR A 331 5.43 -10.97 -11.59
C THR A 331 5.14 -10.02 -10.44
N LEU A 332 5.14 -8.71 -10.71
CA LEU A 332 4.59 -7.64 -9.90
C LEU A 332 3.26 -7.17 -10.50
N ASP A 333 2.20 -7.16 -9.69
CA ASP A 333 0.86 -6.67 -10.01
C ASP A 333 0.16 -6.18 -8.74
N CYS A 334 -0.24 -4.91 -8.67
CA CYS A 334 -1.14 -4.46 -7.60
C CYS A 334 -2.50 -5.16 -7.74
N TYR A 335 -3.16 -5.00 -8.90
CA TYR A 335 -4.44 -5.60 -9.26
C TYR A 335 -4.24 -7.05 -9.75
N ARG A 336 -4.39 -8.00 -8.81
CA ARG A 336 -4.07 -9.44 -8.98
C ARG A 336 -5.21 -10.37 -8.57
N GLU A 337 -6.37 -9.79 -8.29
CA GLU A 337 -7.51 -10.41 -7.61
C GLU A 337 -8.58 -11.03 -8.52
N VAL A 338 -9.59 -11.66 -7.92
CA VAL A 338 -10.66 -12.40 -8.62
C VAL A 338 -11.39 -11.62 -9.72
N HIS A 339 -11.70 -10.33 -9.51
CA HIS A 339 -12.40 -9.49 -10.48
C HIS A 339 -11.63 -9.35 -11.81
N THR A 340 -10.30 -9.53 -11.82
CA THR A 340 -9.49 -9.55 -13.05
C THR A 340 -9.93 -10.65 -14.06
N THR A 341 -10.75 -11.61 -13.62
CA THR A 341 -11.32 -12.71 -14.41
C THR A 341 -12.82 -12.56 -14.68
N ILE A 342 -13.49 -11.63 -14.00
CA ILE A 342 -14.94 -11.39 -14.10
C ILE A 342 -15.20 -10.38 -15.22
N LYS A 343 -16.22 -10.68 -16.05
CA LYS A 343 -16.65 -9.79 -17.13
C LYS A 343 -17.88 -8.97 -16.75
N ILE A 344 -17.84 -7.70 -17.09
CA ILE A 344 -18.97 -6.76 -17.01
C ILE A 344 -19.36 -6.27 -18.40
N GLY A 345 -20.56 -5.67 -18.52
CA GLY A 345 -21.12 -5.22 -19.79
C GLY A 345 -21.75 -6.34 -20.63
N SER A 346 -22.09 -6.03 -21.90
CA SER A 346 -22.73 -6.99 -22.81
C SER A 346 -22.38 -6.72 -24.27
N GLY A 347 -22.41 -7.75 -25.11
CA GLY A 347 -22.05 -7.63 -26.53
C GLY A 347 -20.63 -7.08 -26.72
N LYS A 348 -20.49 -6.03 -27.54
CA LYS A 348 -19.19 -5.42 -27.88
C LYS A 348 -18.56 -4.61 -26.73
N SER A 349 -19.31 -4.23 -25.70
CA SER A 349 -18.76 -3.54 -24.52
C SER A 349 -18.37 -4.50 -23.39
N ALA A 350 -18.48 -5.83 -23.60
CA ALA A 350 -18.11 -6.81 -22.59
C ALA A 350 -16.58 -6.89 -22.41
N HIS A 351 -16.08 -6.55 -21.22
CA HIS A 351 -14.66 -6.57 -20.87
C HIS A 351 -14.46 -7.16 -19.48
N ASN A 352 -13.23 -7.59 -19.17
CA ASN A 352 -12.87 -7.94 -17.80
C ASN A 352 -12.79 -6.66 -16.97
N ILE A 353 -13.20 -6.70 -15.71
CA ILE A 353 -13.10 -5.55 -14.79
C ILE A 353 -11.65 -5.05 -14.76
N TRP A 354 -11.48 -3.73 -14.82
CA TRP A 354 -10.22 -3.01 -14.80
C TRP A 354 -10.24 -1.86 -13.78
N CYS A 355 -9.07 -1.28 -13.52
CA CYS A 355 -8.88 -0.19 -12.55
C CYS A 355 -9.87 0.98 -12.78
N THR A 356 -10.14 1.32 -14.04
CA THR A 356 -11.04 2.41 -14.43
C THR A 356 -12.51 2.16 -14.10
N ASP A 357 -12.94 0.90 -13.99
CA ASP A 357 -14.34 0.56 -13.71
C ASP A 357 -14.70 0.79 -12.23
N CYS A 358 -13.69 0.80 -11.36
CA CYS A 358 -13.83 1.09 -9.94
C CYS A 358 -13.40 2.52 -9.56
N HIS A 359 -12.32 3.04 -10.18
CA HIS A 359 -11.74 4.33 -9.82
C HIS A 359 -12.08 5.47 -10.78
N GLY A 360 -12.52 5.17 -12.01
CA GLY A 360 -12.56 6.12 -13.13
C GLY A 360 -11.21 6.33 -13.80
N ASP A 361 -11.22 6.88 -15.02
CA ASP A 361 -10.01 7.32 -15.74
C ASP A 361 -9.49 8.68 -15.22
N LEU A 362 -8.25 9.04 -15.53
CA LEU A 362 -7.65 10.27 -15.00
C LEU A 362 -8.39 11.55 -15.45
N PHE A 363 -8.92 11.62 -16.67
CA PHE A 363 -9.71 12.78 -17.13
C PHE A 363 -10.99 12.92 -16.32
N GLN A 364 -11.71 11.82 -16.08
CA GLN A 364 -12.91 11.79 -15.24
C GLN A 364 -12.57 12.25 -13.82
N ARG A 365 -11.51 11.74 -13.21
CA ARG A 365 -11.15 12.07 -11.80
C ARG A 365 -10.68 13.52 -11.63
N VAL A 366 -10.03 14.10 -12.65
CA VAL A 366 -9.67 15.53 -12.68
C VAL A 366 -10.91 16.41 -12.89
N SER A 367 -11.71 16.14 -13.92
CA SER A 367 -12.89 16.96 -14.27
C SER A 367 -14.01 16.93 -13.21
N THR A 368 -14.16 15.82 -12.50
CA THR A 368 -15.12 15.69 -11.39
C THR A 368 -14.60 16.20 -10.04
N GLY A 369 -13.34 16.66 -9.97
CA GLY A 369 -12.75 17.20 -8.74
C GLY A 369 -12.47 16.15 -7.64
N GLN A 370 -12.48 14.85 -7.96
CA GLN A 370 -12.15 13.81 -6.97
C GLN A 370 -10.76 14.01 -6.36
N MET A 371 -9.80 14.46 -7.18
CA MET A 371 -8.42 14.68 -6.74
C MET A 371 -8.24 15.85 -5.77
N ASP A 372 -9.24 16.72 -5.58
CA ASP A 372 -9.24 17.74 -4.51
C ASP A 372 -9.48 17.15 -3.12
N LYS A 373 -9.99 15.91 -3.04
CA LYS A 373 -10.24 15.17 -1.80
C LYS A 373 -9.66 13.75 -1.90
N PRO A 374 -8.35 13.60 -2.17
CA PRO A 374 -7.75 12.28 -2.36
C PRO A 374 -7.94 11.45 -1.10
N TRP A 375 -8.13 10.14 -1.26
CA TRP A 375 -8.36 9.19 -0.15
C TRP A 375 -9.64 9.44 0.67
N HIS A 376 -10.49 10.40 0.31
CA HIS A 376 -11.78 10.59 0.98
C HIS A 376 -12.75 9.47 0.61
N TYR A 377 -13.59 9.01 1.55
CA TYR A 377 -14.48 7.87 1.29
C TYR A 377 -15.43 8.08 0.10
N SER A 378 -15.77 9.34 -0.23
CA SER A 378 -16.62 9.68 -1.38
C SER A 378 -15.88 9.73 -2.73
N THR A 379 -14.58 9.40 -2.77
CA THR A 379 -13.73 9.41 -3.98
C THR A 379 -13.02 8.07 -4.19
N LEU A 380 -13.46 7.04 -3.46
CA LEU A 380 -12.89 5.69 -3.44
C LEU A 380 -13.98 4.68 -3.83
N PRO A 381 -13.61 3.54 -4.44
CA PRO A 381 -14.58 2.56 -4.91
C PRO A 381 -15.51 2.04 -3.80
N THR A 382 -16.74 1.69 -4.17
CA THR A 382 -17.72 1.06 -3.28
C THR A 382 -18.02 -0.36 -3.77
N CYS A 383 -18.35 -1.28 -2.87
CA CYS A 383 -18.78 -2.61 -3.31
C CYS A 383 -20.21 -2.53 -3.87
N SER A 384 -21.03 -1.62 -3.34
CA SER A 384 -22.43 -1.44 -3.68
C SER A 384 -22.73 -1.13 -5.15
N ASP A 385 -21.78 -0.56 -5.89
CA ASP A 385 -21.94 -0.25 -7.33
C ASP A 385 -22.16 -1.51 -8.17
N CYS A 386 -21.61 -2.66 -7.75
CA CYS A 386 -21.80 -3.98 -8.37
C CYS A 386 -22.55 -5.00 -7.49
N HIS A 387 -22.51 -4.87 -6.15
CA HIS A 387 -22.97 -5.87 -5.19
C HIS A 387 -24.14 -5.37 -4.32
N ASN A 388 -25.37 -5.48 -4.81
CA ASN A 388 -26.50 -4.69 -4.30
C ASN A 388 -27.73 -5.48 -3.76
N THR A 389 -27.84 -6.81 -3.93
CA THR A 389 -29.08 -7.56 -3.61
C THR A 389 -28.97 -8.70 -2.58
N ASN A 390 -27.81 -9.35 -2.42
CA ASN A 390 -27.60 -10.43 -1.43
C ASN A 390 -26.35 -10.25 -0.54
N THR A 391 -25.59 -9.18 -0.77
CA THR A 391 -24.25 -8.95 -0.21
C THR A 391 -24.08 -7.48 0.19
N GLN A 392 -25.12 -6.88 0.78
CA GLN A 392 -25.11 -5.46 1.14
C GLN A 392 -23.88 -5.11 2.01
N GLU A 393 -23.06 -4.21 1.48
CA GLU A 393 -22.12 -3.44 2.26
C GLU A 393 -22.92 -2.66 3.31
N LEU A 394 -22.70 -2.95 4.59
CA LEU A 394 -23.35 -2.20 5.66
C LEU A 394 -22.58 -0.90 5.86
N VAL A 395 -22.84 0.05 4.97
CA VAL A 395 -22.15 1.34 4.88
C VAL A 395 -22.36 2.14 6.17
N GLY A 396 -21.30 2.24 6.96
CA GLY A 396 -21.04 3.51 7.64
C GLY A 396 -20.12 4.36 6.76
N THR A 397 -20.19 5.68 6.87
CA THR A 397 -19.19 6.57 6.30
C THR A 397 -17.88 6.41 7.09
N PRO A 398 -16.83 5.77 6.57
CA PRO A 398 -15.57 5.69 7.27
C PRO A 398 -14.78 6.99 7.10
N ALA A 399 -13.70 7.11 7.88
CA ALA A 399 -12.74 8.19 7.72
C ALA A 399 -11.93 8.06 6.40
N VAL A 400 -10.88 8.86 6.28
CA VAL A 400 -9.91 8.80 5.18
C VAL A 400 -9.39 7.36 4.99
N PHE A 401 -9.08 6.99 3.75
CA PHE A 401 -8.75 5.64 3.25
C PHE A 401 -9.94 4.66 3.10
N GLY A 402 -11.16 5.10 3.43
CA GLY A 402 -12.31 4.83 2.56
C GLY A 402 -13.19 3.62 2.82
N GLN A 403 -14.17 3.46 1.92
CA GLN A 403 -15.32 2.56 2.06
C GLN A 403 -14.89 1.12 2.25
N PHE A 404 -14.04 0.57 1.37
CA PHE A 404 -13.50 -0.79 1.50
C PHE A 404 -12.94 -1.10 2.90
N LEU A 405 -12.12 -0.20 3.48
CA LEU A 405 -11.56 -0.35 4.84
C LEU A 405 -12.58 -0.17 5.96
N GLY A 406 -13.72 0.44 5.66
CA GLY A 406 -14.89 0.53 6.51
C GLY A 406 -15.94 -0.58 6.26
N SER A 407 -15.82 -1.35 5.18
CA SER A 407 -16.84 -2.30 4.75
C SER A 407 -16.94 -3.44 5.75
N SER A 408 -18.18 -3.67 6.21
CA SER A 408 -18.47 -4.76 7.12
C SER A 408 -19.77 -5.45 6.74
N GLY A 409 -19.84 -6.74 7.09
CA GLY A 409 -20.96 -7.61 6.75
C GLY A 409 -21.21 -8.65 7.83
N HIS A 410 -21.91 -9.71 7.43
CA HIS A 410 -22.43 -10.74 8.34
C HIS A 410 -23.43 -10.16 9.37
N LYS A 411 -24.01 -11.01 10.22
CA LYS A 411 -25.04 -10.60 11.19
C LYS A 411 -24.52 -9.47 12.10
N LYS A 412 -25.21 -8.33 12.08
CA LYS A 412 -24.86 -7.05 12.76
C LYS A 412 -23.59 -6.35 12.25
N GLY A 413 -22.96 -6.72 11.12
CA GLY A 413 -21.79 -5.97 10.61
C GLY A 413 -20.51 -6.12 11.43
N GLN A 414 -20.38 -7.10 12.32
CA GLN A 414 -19.22 -7.20 13.22
C GLN A 414 -17.95 -7.79 12.56
N ILE A 415 -18.08 -8.28 11.33
CA ILE A 415 -17.02 -8.91 10.55
C ILE A 415 -16.67 -7.98 9.38
N LEU A 416 -15.41 -7.61 9.28
CA LEU A 416 -14.86 -6.79 8.20
C LEU A 416 -14.78 -7.64 6.92
N CYS A 417 -15.08 -7.05 5.76
CA CYS A 417 -15.15 -7.82 4.51
C CYS A 417 -13.85 -8.57 4.21
N GLN A 418 -12.71 -7.96 4.51
CA GLN A 418 -11.37 -8.52 4.27
C GLN A 418 -11.10 -9.82 5.04
N THR A 419 -11.70 -9.98 6.22
CA THR A 419 -11.60 -11.19 7.05
C THR A 419 -12.05 -12.44 6.29
N CYS A 420 -13.02 -12.30 5.39
CA CYS A 420 -13.43 -13.40 4.52
C CYS A 420 -12.82 -13.29 3.13
N HIS A 421 -12.76 -12.09 2.54
CA HIS A 421 -12.48 -11.87 1.12
C HIS A 421 -11.01 -11.65 0.75
N GLY A 422 -10.12 -11.40 1.71
CA GLY A 422 -8.75 -10.94 1.45
C GLY A 422 -8.62 -9.41 1.40
N GLU A 423 -7.42 -8.94 1.08
CA GLU A 423 -7.06 -7.52 1.07
C GLU A 423 -7.50 -6.81 -0.24
N PRO A 424 -7.53 -5.45 -0.29
CA PRO A 424 -7.88 -4.75 -1.53
C PRO A 424 -6.88 -5.12 -2.62
N HIS A 425 -7.29 -5.13 -3.88
CA HIS A 425 -6.48 -5.55 -5.04
C HIS A 425 -5.91 -7.00 -5.01
N GLY A 426 -6.01 -7.72 -3.88
CA GLY A 426 -5.67 -9.13 -3.65
C GLY A 426 -6.86 -10.00 -3.20
N LEU A 427 -8.10 -9.58 -3.51
CA LEU A 427 -9.33 -10.31 -3.23
C LEU A 427 -9.31 -11.73 -3.81
N LEU A 428 -9.90 -12.65 -3.05
CA LEU A 428 -9.70 -14.08 -3.22
C LEU A 428 -10.75 -14.75 -4.15
N PRO A 429 -10.38 -15.80 -4.91
CA PRO A 429 -9.01 -16.31 -5.09
C PRO A 429 -8.14 -15.35 -5.91
N SER A 430 -6.96 -15.04 -5.37
CA SER A 430 -5.95 -14.22 -6.03
C SER A 430 -5.16 -15.05 -7.05
N LYS A 431 -4.64 -14.38 -8.08
CA LYS A 431 -3.66 -14.95 -9.03
C LYS A 431 -2.30 -15.22 -8.39
N LYS A 432 -1.94 -14.57 -7.27
CA LYS A 432 -0.72 -14.89 -6.52
C LYS A 432 -1.04 -15.89 -5.40
N ALA A 433 -0.22 -16.93 -5.29
CA ALA A 433 -0.44 -18.00 -4.31
C ALA A 433 -0.38 -17.51 -2.85
N ILE A 434 0.46 -16.51 -2.57
CA ILE A 434 0.71 -15.95 -1.23
C ILE A 434 -0.56 -15.41 -0.56
N ASP A 435 -1.41 -14.66 -1.30
CA ASP A 435 -2.67 -14.12 -0.76
C ASP A 435 -3.64 -15.24 -0.36
N ASN A 436 -3.61 -16.35 -1.11
CA ASN A 436 -4.48 -17.49 -0.89
C ASN A 436 -4.07 -18.31 0.35
N GLU A 437 -2.83 -18.20 0.86
CA GLU A 437 -2.30 -19.07 1.92
C GLU A 437 -3.12 -19.05 3.21
N GLN A 438 -3.57 -17.87 3.65
CA GLN A 438 -4.37 -17.72 4.86
C GLN A 438 -5.68 -18.52 4.75
N ASN A 439 -6.40 -18.38 3.64
CA ASN A 439 -7.67 -19.07 3.45
C ASN A 439 -7.48 -20.57 3.15
N VAL A 440 -6.41 -20.94 2.44
CA VAL A 440 -6.01 -22.35 2.29
C VAL A 440 -5.74 -22.98 3.66
N ARG A 441 -5.07 -22.29 4.58
CA ARG A 441 -4.84 -22.76 5.94
C ARG A 441 -6.14 -22.88 6.75
N LEU A 442 -7.03 -21.88 6.66
CA LEU A 442 -8.25 -21.82 7.46
C LEU A 442 -9.36 -22.77 6.97
N GLN A 443 -9.51 -22.99 5.66
CA GLN A 443 -10.61 -23.81 5.11
C GLN A 443 -10.17 -24.87 4.08
N GLY A 444 -8.89 -24.98 3.75
CA GLY A 444 -8.37 -25.91 2.73
C GLY A 444 -8.57 -25.44 1.29
N LEU A 445 -8.95 -24.17 1.06
CA LEU A 445 -9.31 -23.63 -0.25
C LEU A 445 -8.88 -22.16 -0.40
N ALA A 446 -8.46 -21.77 -1.60
CA ALA A 446 -8.00 -20.42 -1.94
C ALA A 446 -9.12 -19.34 -1.96
N TRP A 447 -10.39 -19.74 -1.91
CA TRP A 447 -11.53 -18.83 -2.01
C TRP A 447 -11.75 -18.03 -0.74
N PRO A 448 -12.67 -17.04 -0.74
CA PRO A 448 -13.16 -16.40 0.46
C PRO A 448 -13.72 -17.40 1.49
N LEU A 449 -13.65 -17.06 2.77
CA LEU A 449 -14.02 -17.95 3.88
C LEU A 449 -15.52 -18.29 3.89
N GLY A 450 -15.91 -19.34 3.17
CA GLY A 450 -17.29 -19.80 3.03
C GLY A 450 -17.63 -21.04 3.87
N LYS A 451 -16.64 -21.77 4.40
CA LYS A 451 -16.87 -22.85 5.38
C LYS A 451 -17.23 -22.25 6.73
N CYS A 452 -18.50 -22.33 7.12
CA CYS A 452 -18.97 -21.78 8.40
C CYS A 452 -18.21 -22.33 9.61
N ASP A 453 -17.81 -23.60 9.59
CA ASP A 453 -17.09 -24.28 10.69
C ASP A 453 -15.72 -23.69 11.04
N VAL A 454 -15.16 -22.82 10.18
CA VAL A 454 -13.97 -22.02 10.51
C VAL A 454 -14.24 -21.20 11.77
N CYS A 455 -15.37 -20.48 11.85
CA CYS A 455 -15.73 -19.65 13.00
C CYS A 455 -16.84 -20.24 13.87
N HIS A 456 -17.88 -20.81 13.24
CA HIS A 456 -19.08 -21.33 13.91
C HIS A 456 -18.94 -22.82 14.21
N ILE A 457 -18.70 -23.20 15.46
CA ILE A 457 -18.54 -24.62 15.84
C ILE A 457 -19.82 -25.41 15.50
N GLY A 458 -19.70 -26.39 14.60
CA GLY A 458 -20.76 -27.35 14.26
C GLY A 458 -21.88 -26.83 13.36
N LYS A 459 -21.61 -25.82 12.51
CA LYS A 459 -22.61 -25.19 11.63
C LYS A 459 -22.58 -25.73 10.19
N SER A 460 -21.41 -25.76 9.54
CA SER A 460 -21.22 -26.37 8.21
C SER A 460 -19.74 -26.39 7.79
N SER A 461 -19.24 -27.57 7.45
CA SER A 461 -17.94 -27.81 6.81
C SER A 461 -17.99 -27.69 5.28
N ARG A 462 -19.19 -27.51 4.70
CA ARG A 462 -19.40 -27.18 3.29
C ARG A 462 -19.31 -25.66 3.10
N ILE A 463 -18.81 -25.25 1.93
CA ILE A 463 -18.81 -23.85 1.50
C ILE A 463 -20.26 -23.39 1.34
N GLY A 464 -20.60 -22.26 1.98
CA GLY A 464 -21.82 -21.52 1.73
C GLY A 464 -21.49 -20.18 1.06
N THR A 465 -21.77 -19.09 1.77
CA THR A 465 -21.44 -17.71 1.37
C THR A 465 -20.33 -17.14 2.27
N PRO A 466 -19.55 -16.14 1.81
CA PRO A 466 -19.56 -15.54 0.47
C PRO A 466 -18.99 -16.49 -0.60
N SER A 467 -19.47 -16.37 -1.84
CA SER A 467 -19.20 -17.30 -2.95
C SER A 467 -18.75 -16.57 -4.21
N HIS A 468 -17.80 -17.11 -5.00
CA HIS A 468 -17.09 -16.32 -6.03
C HIS A 468 -16.71 -16.98 -7.36
N GLN A 469 -16.91 -18.24 -7.73
CA GLN A 469 -17.75 -19.38 -7.30
C GLN A 469 -16.90 -20.67 -7.42
N PRO A 470 -17.46 -21.89 -7.40
CA PRO A 470 -16.89 -23.00 -8.16
C PRO A 470 -16.71 -22.67 -9.65
#